data_AF-A0A5P1FDI6-F1
#
_entry.id   AF-A0A5P1FDI6-F1
#
_cell.length_a   1.000
_cell.length_b   1.000
_cell.length_c   1.000
_cell.angle_alpha   90.00
_cell.angle_beta   90.00
_cell.angle_gamma   90.00
#
_symmetry.space_group_name_H-M   'P 1'
#
loop_
_entity.id
_entity.type
_entity.pdbx_description
1 polymer ?
#
loop_
_entity_poly.entity_id
_entity_poly.type
_entity_poly.pdbx_seq_one_letter_code
_entity_poly.pdbx_strand_id
1 'polypeptide(L)'
;MKLIQLGITLTNEESYASWQFNMKDFDPRVDDCSEASIEFLKKSGIDFGKNLRDGVSADVLSKGLVENSLLRGGEGLKWITFHGMYDLAYLIKIVYGQTPLPDTLAGFLRLVRKLFGTRVYDLKHMAKEYDASLSEVGLVKLSRVLEIEWTGSSHQAGHDSLLTAMAFWKMKREFPDFDEGKHAGILYGFEEHGKRESGNIVMLFNPVALASIALSRQSCAPLAPFRRAPRLYAYRGVFPPGCGPVPGPPFAYRGGFPAGYHPIPSPYGYWAAPPQPSPFVSV
;
A
#
# COMPACT_ATOMS: atom_id res chain seq x y z
N MET A 1 18.98 -0.78 6.42
CA MET A 1 17.96 0.07 5.78
C MET A 1 16.63 -0.07 6.50
N LYS A 2 16.03 1.07 6.88
CA LYS A 2 14.78 1.19 7.63
C LYS A 2 13.67 1.74 6.72
N LEU A 3 12.43 1.32 6.97
CA LEU A 3 11.27 1.80 6.23
C LEU A 3 10.96 3.25 6.59
N ILE A 4 10.57 4.07 5.62
CA ILE A 4 10.22 5.50 5.82
C ILE A 4 8.71 5.70 5.81
N GLN A 5 8.01 5.02 4.90
CA GLN A 5 6.56 5.03 4.80
C GLN A 5 6.02 3.66 4.37
N LEU A 6 4.78 3.37 4.76
CA LEU A 6 4.00 2.25 4.24
C LEU A 6 2.62 2.75 3.80
N GLY A 7 2.17 2.32 2.62
CA GLY A 7 0.80 2.48 2.16
C GLY A 7 0.05 1.17 2.26
N ILE A 8 -1.16 1.20 2.80
CA ILE A 8 -2.09 0.06 2.74
C ILE A 8 -3.42 0.57 2.21
N THR A 9 -3.91 -0.08 1.16
CA THR A 9 -5.25 0.16 0.63
C THR A 9 -6.06 -1.12 0.73
N LEU A 10 -7.18 -1.06 1.44
CA LEU A 10 -8.19 -2.11 1.45
C LEU A 10 -9.29 -1.76 0.45
N THR A 11 -9.73 -2.75 -0.32
CA THR A 11 -10.75 -2.55 -1.36
C THR A 11 -11.52 -3.85 -1.61
N ASN A 12 -12.77 -3.67 -2.03
CA ASN A 12 -13.66 -4.71 -2.53
C ASN A 12 -14.11 -4.42 -3.98
N GLU A 13 -13.28 -3.73 -4.78
CA GLU A 13 -13.58 -3.19 -6.12
C GLU A 13 -14.43 -1.91 -6.09
N GLU A 14 -15.51 -1.92 -5.32
CA GLU A 14 -16.48 -0.82 -5.27
C GLU A 14 -15.99 0.36 -4.41
N SER A 15 -15.23 0.07 -3.35
CA SER A 15 -14.79 1.08 -2.39
C SER A 15 -13.32 0.92 -2.05
N TYR A 16 -12.71 2.04 -1.65
CA TYR A 16 -11.31 2.12 -1.26
C TYR A 16 -11.17 2.79 0.09
N ALA A 17 -10.38 2.16 0.97
CA ALA A 17 -9.90 2.77 2.20
C ALA A 17 -8.38 2.70 2.21
N SER A 18 -7.73 3.86 2.21
CA SER A 18 -6.27 3.93 2.14
C SER A 18 -5.70 4.59 3.39
N TRP A 19 -4.57 4.06 3.83
CA TRP A 19 -3.80 4.55 4.96
C TRP A 19 -2.34 4.75 4.56
N GLN A 20 -1.74 5.83 5.07
CA GLN A 20 -0.31 6.08 5.00
C GLN A 20 0.26 6.07 6.41
N PHE A 21 1.17 5.13 6.66
CA PHE A 21 1.95 5.06 7.89
C PHE A 21 3.30 5.74 7.65
N ASN A 22 3.61 6.75 8.46
CA ASN A 22 4.91 7.41 8.45
C ASN A 22 5.75 6.82 9.59
N MET A 23 6.96 6.35 9.27
CA MET A 23 7.78 5.60 10.23
C MET A 23 8.71 6.51 11.01
N LYS A 24 8.77 6.34 12.33
CA LYS A 24 9.65 7.14 13.20
C LYS A 24 11.07 6.59 13.35
N ASP A 25 11.30 5.34 12.93
CA ASP A 25 12.56 4.66 13.21
C ASP A 25 13.71 5.14 12.32
N PHE A 26 13.40 5.78 11.18
CA PHE A 26 14.38 6.31 10.25
C PHE A 26 14.74 7.77 10.55
N ASP A 27 16.03 8.04 10.73
CA ASP A 27 16.61 9.36 10.93
C ASP A 27 17.72 9.61 9.90
N PRO A 28 17.54 10.52 8.92
CA PRO A 28 18.53 10.78 7.89
C PRO A 28 19.85 11.38 8.41
N ARG A 29 19.93 11.74 9.69
CA ARG A 29 21.16 12.27 10.32
C ARG A 29 22.11 11.17 10.78
N VAL A 30 21.59 9.96 11.02
CA VAL A 30 22.36 8.85 11.62
C VAL A 30 22.21 7.54 10.86
N ASP A 31 21.13 7.36 10.10
CA ASP A 31 20.91 6.17 9.31
C ASP A 31 21.53 6.29 7.92
N ASP A 32 22.07 5.16 7.43
CA ASP A 32 22.59 5.05 6.07
C ASP A 32 21.53 5.44 5.04
N CYS A 33 21.83 6.49 4.28
CA CYS A 33 20.97 6.97 3.21
C CYS A 33 21.77 7.70 2.13
N SER A 34 21.17 7.80 0.94
CA SER A 34 21.68 8.67 -0.12
C SER A 34 21.09 10.07 0.05
N GLU A 35 21.94 11.10 0.06
CA GLU A 35 21.51 12.49 0.11
C GLU A 35 20.51 12.83 -1.02
N ALA A 36 20.76 12.31 -2.23
CA ALA A 36 19.87 12.49 -3.37
C ALA A 36 18.48 11.88 -3.12
N SER A 37 18.41 10.69 -2.51
CA SER A 37 17.13 10.07 -2.13
C SER A 37 16.41 10.87 -1.04
N ILE A 38 17.13 11.42 -0.07
CA ILE A 38 16.54 12.26 0.98
C ILE A 38 15.98 13.55 0.41
N GLU A 39 16.73 14.23 -0.47
CA GLU A 39 16.26 15.46 -1.10
C GLU A 39 15.03 15.19 -1.97
N PHE A 40 15.04 14.10 -2.75
CA PHE A 40 13.90 13.66 -3.54
C PHE A 40 12.66 13.44 -2.66
N LEU A 41 12.79 12.68 -1.57
CA LEU A 41 11.68 12.39 -0.66
C LEU A 41 11.14 13.67 0.00
N LYS A 42 12.01 14.61 0.39
CA LYS A 42 11.57 15.93 0.90
C LYS A 42 10.74 16.68 -0.14
N LYS A 43 11.19 16.70 -1.41
CA LYS A 43 10.44 17.32 -2.52
C LYS A 43 9.09 16.62 -2.78
N SER A 44 9.00 15.31 -2.53
CA SER A 44 7.74 14.54 -2.57
C SER A 44 6.80 14.77 -1.38
N GLY A 45 7.20 15.60 -0.41
CA GLY A 45 6.38 16.00 0.73
C GLY A 45 6.67 15.23 2.03
N ILE A 46 7.78 14.49 2.11
CA ILE A 46 8.17 13.81 3.35
C ILE A 46 8.78 14.80 4.34
N ASP A 47 8.14 14.93 5.51
CA ASP A 47 8.68 15.65 6.65
C ASP A 47 9.33 14.66 7.65
N PHE A 48 10.64 14.47 7.49
CA PHE A 48 11.43 13.60 8.39
C PHE A 48 11.40 14.07 9.85
N GLY A 49 11.32 15.38 10.11
CA GLY A 49 11.25 15.90 11.46
C GLY A 49 9.93 15.54 12.13
N LYS A 50 8.82 15.62 11.39
CA LYS A 50 7.51 15.15 11.84
C LYS A 50 7.46 13.64 12.00
N ASN A 51 8.06 12.88 11.08
CA ASN A 51 8.14 11.42 11.20
C ASN A 51 8.84 10.99 12.49
N LEU A 52 9.97 11.62 12.85
CA LEU A 52 10.70 11.31 14.08
C LEU A 52 9.88 11.58 15.35
N ARG A 53 9.09 12.67 15.36
CA ARG A 53 8.26 13.05 16.52
C ARG A 53 6.98 12.23 16.65
N ASP A 54 6.26 12.08 15.54
CA ASP A 54 4.86 11.65 15.52
C ASP A 54 4.63 10.33 14.78
N GLY A 55 5.67 9.79 14.14
CA GLY A 55 5.58 8.57 13.34
C GLY A 55 5.33 7.31 14.17
N VAL A 56 4.92 6.25 13.46
CA VAL A 56 4.68 4.92 14.01
C VAL A 56 6.00 4.16 14.07
N SER A 57 6.27 3.43 15.15
CA SER A 57 7.43 2.54 15.21
C SER A 57 7.15 1.23 14.48
N ALA A 58 8.21 0.59 13.98
CA ALA A 58 8.15 -0.72 13.36
C ALA A 58 7.46 -1.76 14.26
N ASP A 59 7.70 -1.73 15.57
CA ASP A 59 7.07 -2.64 16.52
C ASP A 59 5.55 -2.44 16.60
N VAL A 60 5.09 -1.19 16.65
CA VAL A 60 3.65 -0.87 16.68
C VAL A 60 2.99 -1.30 15.37
N LEU A 61 3.65 -1.03 14.24
CA LEU A 61 3.16 -1.46 12.93
C LEU A 61 3.10 -2.99 12.83
N SER A 62 4.18 -3.68 13.23
CA SER A 62 4.27 -5.15 13.26
C SER A 62 3.12 -5.76 14.06
N LYS A 63 2.94 -5.28 15.30
CA LYS A 63 1.86 -5.70 16.18
C LYS A 63 0.49 -5.47 15.54
N GLY A 64 0.27 -4.29 14.95
CA GLY A 64 -0.97 -3.95 14.26
C GLY A 64 -1.27 -4.88 13.08
N LEU A 65 -0.27 -5.19 12.25
CA LEU A 65 -0.42 -6.11 11.11
C LEU A 65 -0.80 -7.54 11.55
N VAL A 66 -0.20 -8.01 12.65
CA VAL A 66 -0.47 -9.35 13.20
C VAL A 66 -1.84 -9.41 13.88
N GLU A 67 -2.15 -8.47 14.77
CA GLU A 67 -3.39 -8.48 15.57
C GLU A 67 -4.64 -8.26 14.72
N ASN A 68 -4.54 -7.50 13.62
CA ASN A 68 -5.65 -7.26 12.70
C ASN A 68 -5.76 -8.34 11.60
N SER A 69 -5.05 -9.46 11.71
CA SER A 69 -5.11 -10.58 10.76
C SER A 69 -4.85 -10.18 9.30
N LEU A 70 -4.08 -9.11 9.08
CA LEU A 70 -3.65 -8.70 7.74
C LEU A 70 -2.56 -9.65 7.21
N LEU A 71 -1.85 -10.32 8.11
CA LEU A 71 -0.86 -11.35 7.82
C LEU A 71 -1.45 -12.75 8.01
N ARG A 72 -0.78 -13.75 7.44
CA ARG A 72 -1.13 -15.17 7.39
C ARG A 72 -2.31 -15.53 6.49
N GLY A 73 -2.66 -14.63 5.56
CA GLY A 73 -3.61 -14.92 4.48
C GLY A 73 -4.97 -15.38 5.01
N GLY A 74 -5.56 -14.63 5.96
CA GLY A 74 -6.91 -14.90 6.45
C GLY A 74 -7.89 -15.18 5.30
N GLU A 75 -8.88 -16.03 5.53
CA GLU A 75 -9.77 -16.53 4.48
C GLU A 75 -10.30 -15.38 3.61
N GLY A 76 -9.93 -15.37 2.33
CA GLY A 76 -10.38 -14.37 1.37
C GLY A 76 -9.45 -13.19 1.09
N LEU A 77 -8.36 -12.98 1.84
CA LEU A 77 -7.43 -11.86 1.57
C LEU A 77 -6.57 -12.09 0.31
N LYS A 78 -6.29 -11.01 -0.42
CA LYS A 78 -5.32 -10.95 -1.53
C LYS A 78 -4.34 -9.83 -1.27
N TRP A 79 -3.07 -10.06 -1.54
CA TRP A 79 -2.02 -9.04 -1.47
C TRP A 79 -1.66 -8.60 -2.88
N ILE A 80 -1.82 -7.31 -3.16
CA ILE A 80 -1.44 -6.71 -4.44
C ILE A 80 -0.26 -5.78 -4.20
N THR A 81 0.75 -5.88 -5.05
CA THR A 81 1.94 -5.03 -5.03
C THR A 81 2.26 -4.54 -6.44
N PHE A 82 3.15 -3.56 -6.59
CA PHE A 82 3.67 -3.15 -7.89
C PHE A 82 5.20 -3.17 -7.84
N HIS A 83 5.84 -4.15 -8.49
CA HIS A 83 7.28 -4.39 -8.35
C HIS A 83 7.68 -4.64 -6.88
N GLY A 84 6.86 -5.41 -6.18
CA GLY A 84 6.74 -5.38 -4.72
C GLY A 84 7.73 -6.21 -3.93
N MET A 85 8.78 -6.76 -4.55
CA MET A 85 9.74 -7.60 -3.83
C MET A 85 10.30 -6.87 -2.60
N TYR A 86 10.75 -5.63 -2.78
CA TYR A 86 11.31 -4.84 -1.69
C TYR A 86 10.25 -4.49 -0.64
N ASP A 87 9.02 -4.20 -1.06
CA ASP A 87 7.91 -3.90 -0.15
C ASP A 87 7.64 -5.09 0.79
N LEU A 88 7.54 -6.29 0.21
CA LEU A 88 7.35 -7.54 0.97
C LEU A 88 8.55 -7.82 1.87
N ALA A 89 9.78 -7.59 1.39
CA ALA A 89 11.00 -7.76 2.17
C ALA A 89 11.04 -6.84 3.40
N TYR A 90 10.65 -5.56 3.26
CA TYR A 90 10.55 -4.65 4.38
C TYR A 90 9.49 -5.08 5.39
N LEU A 91 8.32 -5.51 4.92
CA LEU A 91 7.26 -6.02 5.81
C LEU A 91 7.71 -7.28 6.56
N ILE A 92 8.39 -8.22 5.88
CA ILE A 92 8.97 -9.42 6.52
C ILE A 92 9.95 -8.98 7.62
N LYS A 93 10.86 -8.05 7.33
CA LYS A 93 11.81 -7.54 8.32
C LYS A 93 11.10 -6.89 9.51
N ILE A 94 10.04 -6.11 9.29
CA ILE A 94 9.26 -5.50 10.37
C ILE A 94 8.62 -6.58 11.25
N VAL A 95 8.02 -7.60 10.64
CA VAL A 95 7.34 -8.69 11.36
C VAL A 95 8.32 -9.56 12.16
N TYR A 96 9.49 -9.83 11.62
CA TYR A 96 10.52 -10.64 12.27
C TYR A 96 11.54 -9.82 13.09
N GLY A 97 11.24 -8.56 13.42
CA GLY A 97 12.09 -7.77 14.34
C GLY A 97 13.47 -7.42 13.77
N GLN A 98 13.53 -7.07 12.48
CA GLN A 98 14.73 -6.69 11.73
C GLN A 98 15.80 -7.77 11.60
N THR A 99 15.44 -9.05 11.76
CA THR A 99 16.36 -10.17 11.47
C THR A 99 16.79 -10.17 10.00
N PRO A 100 17.99 -10.68 9.68
CA PRO A 100 18.41 -10.91 8.31
C PRO A 100 17.36 -11.69 7.52
N LEU A 101 17.16 -11.30 6.26
CA LEU A 101 16.35 -12.07 5.33
C LEU A 101 17.09 -13.34 4.91
N PRO A 102 16.39 -14.38 4.45
CA PRO A 102 17.04 -15.59 3.97
C PRO A 102 18.00 -15.30 2.81
N ASP A 103 19.17 -15.96 2.81
CA ASP A 103 20.20 -15.79 1.78
C ASP A 103 19.84 -16.44 0.43
N THR A 104 18.68 -17.10 0.36
CA THR A 104 18.20 -17.77 -0.85
C THR A 104 16.83 -17.23 -1.24
N LEU A 105 16.61 -17.06 -2.54
CA LEU A 105 15.31 -16.66 -3.09
C LEU A 105 14.19 -17.63 -2.67
N ALA A 106 14.45 -18.93 -2.69
CA ALA A 106 13.49 -19.93 -2.22
C ALA A 106 13.15 -19.72 -0.73
N GLY A 107 14.13 -19.40 0.11
CA GLY A 107 13.90 -19.05 1.52
C GLY A 107 13.04 -17.80 1.68
N PHE A 108 13.32 -16.76 0.89
CA PHE A 108 12.52 -15.54 0.86
C PHE A 108 11.07 -15.81 0.44
N LEU A 109 10.85 -16.51 -0.68
CA LEU A 109 9.51 -16.84 -1.18
C LEU A 109 8.72 -17.73 -0.21
N ARG A 110 9.38 -18.63 0.54
CA ARG A 110 8.74 -19.36 1.64
C ARG A 110 8.24 -18.43 2.75
N LEU A 111 8.99 -17.39 3.11
CA LEU A 111 8.52 -16.39 4.07
C LEU A 111 7.36 -15.55 3.52
N VAL A 112 7.41 -15.18 2.25
CA VAL A 112 6.30 -14.49 1.57
C VAL A 112 5.03 -15.33 1.68
N ARG A 113 5.08 -16.62 1.30
CA ARG A 113 3.92 -17.52 1.41
C ARG A 113 3.41 -17.67 2.84
N LYS A 114 4.33 -17.80 3.81
CA LYS A 114 4.00 -17.95 5.23
C LYS A 114 3.29 -16.72 5.80
N LEU A 115 3.69 -15.52 5.38
CA LEU A 115 3.16 -14.26 5.94
C LEU A 115 2.02 -13.65 5.13
N PHE A 116 1.95 -13.86 3.82
CA PHE A 116 0.97 -13.20 2.95
C PHE A 116 0.03 -14.20 2.25
N GLY A 117 0.30 -15.51 2.38
CA GLY A 117 -0.46 -16.56 1.72
C GLY A 117 0.00 -16.81 0.29
N THR A 118 -0.80 -17.58 -0.46
CA THR A 118 -0.54 -17.90 -1.88
C THR A 118 -1.10 -16.85 -2.85
N ARG A 119 -2.03 -16.03 -2.39
CA ARG A 119 -2.74 -15.02 -3.20
C ARG A 119 -2.02 -13.67 -3.15
N VAL A 120 -0.75 -13.68 -3.55
CA VAL A 120 0.09 -12.49 -3.70
C VAL A 120 0.27 -12.23 -5.19
N TYR A 121 0.02 -11.00 -5.62
CA TYR A 121 0.04 -10.60 -7.02
C TYR A 121 0.94 -9.39 -7.19
N ASP A 122 1.85 -9.47 -8.16
CA ASP A 122 2.65 -8.33 -8.58
C ASP A 122 2.07 -7.74 -9.86
N LEU A 123 1.46 -6.57 -9.73
CA LEU A 123 0.79 -5.86 -10.80
C LEU A 123 1.74 -5.54 -11.97
N LYS A 124 3.03 -5.33 -11.70
CA LYS A 124 4.02 -5.06 -12.75
C LYS A 124 4.29 -6.32 -13.59
N HIS A 125 4.34 -7.48 -12.94
CA HIS A 125 4.40 -8.76 -13.64
C HIS A 125 3.15 -8.99 -14.49
N MET A 126 1.96 -8.75 -13.93
CA MET A 126 0.70 -8.91 -14.65
C MET A 126 0.61 -7.99 -15.87
N ALA A 127 1.06 -6.74 -15.75
CA ALA A 127 1.11 -5.79 -16.86
C ALA A 127 2.04 -6.26 -17.97
N LYS A 128 3.22 -6.77 -17.61
CA LYS A 128 4.20 -7.34 -18.55
C LYS A 128 3.67 -8.57 -19.31
N GLU A 129 2.95 -9.46 -18.63
CA GLU A 129 2.39 -10.66 -19.29
C GLU A 129 1.26 -10.30 -20.26
N TYR A 130 0.52 -9.21 -19.99
CA TYR A 130 -0.46 -8.69 -20.92
C TYR A 130 0.18 -8.01 -22.13
N ASP A 131 1.11 -7.10 -21.88
CA ASP A 131 1.88 -6.40 -22.91
C ASP A 131 3.31 -6.19 -22.40
N ALA A 132 4.27 -6.82 -23.10
CA ALA A 132 5.68 -6.77 -22.74
C ALA A 132 6.22 -5.33 -22.67
N SER A 133 5.65 -4.38 -23.42
CA SER A 133 6.05 -2.97 -23.38
C SER A 133 5.74 -2.28 -22.04
N LEU A 134 4.81 -2.82 -21.25
CA LEU A 134 4.44 -2.29 -19.94
C LEU A 134 5.46 -2.65 -18.84
N SER A 135 6.41 -3.56 -19.11
CA SER A 135 7.49 -3.90 -18.18
C SER A 135 8.42 -2.72 -17.84
N GLU A 136 8.57 -1.78 -18.77
CA GLU A 136 9.40 -0.58 -18.61
C GLU A 136 8.63 0.62 -18.05
N VAL A 137 7.34 0.43 -17.76
CA VAL A 137 6.44 1.50 -17.32
C VAL A 137 6.36 1.54 -15.79
N GLY A 138 6.50 2.73 -15.21
CA GLY A 138 6.25 2.96 -13.77
C GLY A 138 4.76 3.16 -13.47
N LEU A 139 4.36 3.02 -12.21
CA LEU A 139 2.94 2.98 -11.79
C LEU A 139 2.08 4.14 -12.31
N VAL A 140 2.58 5.39 -12.20
CA VAL A 140 1.84 6.58 -12.70
C VAL A 140 1.68 6.57 -14.21
N LYS A 141 2.66 6.05 -14.95
CA LYS A 141 2.54 5.94 -16.41
C LYS A 141 1.63 4.76 -16.77
N LEU A 142 1.64 3.66 -16.01
CA LEU A 142 0.70 2.55 -16.17
C LEU A 142 -0.73 3.03 -15.96
N SER A 143 -0.99 3.86 -14.94
CA SER A 143 -2.34 4.38 -14.69
C SER A 143 -2.85 5.23 -15.85
N ARG A 144 -1.98 5.97 -16.55
CA ARG A 144 -2.33 6.72 -17.76
C ARG A 144 -2.67 5.80 -18.93
N VAL A 145 -1.90 4.72 -19.12
CA VAL A 145 -2.19 3.70 -20.16
C VAL A 145 -3.54 3.04 -19.88
N LEU A 146 -3.84 2.78 -18.61
CA LEU A 146 -5.11 2.23 -18.16
C LEU A 146 -6.21 3.30 -18.05
N GLU A 147 -6.00 4.53 -18.54
CA GLU A 147 -7.01 5.60 -18.50
C GLU A 147 -7.65 5.83 -17.11
N ILE A 148 -6.83 5.74 -16.05
CA ILE A 148 -7.24 6.02 -14.68
C ILE A 148 -7.03 7.50 -14.41
N GLU A 149 -8.12 8.20 -14.09
CA GLU A 149 -8.06 9.57 -13.59
C GLU A 149 -7.35 9.60 -12.24
N TRP A 150 -6.19 10.25 -12.19
CA TRP A 150 -5.33 10.27 -11.02
C TRP A 150 -4.86 11.69 -10.69
N THR A 151 -5.21 12.14 -9.49
CA THR A 151 -4.83 13.46 -8.96
C THR A 151 -4.00 13.37 -7.67
N GLY A 152 -3.69 12.16 -7.22
CA GLY A 152 -2.86 11.93 -6.03
C GLY A 152 -1.38 12.23 -6.27
N SER A 153 -0.66 12.52 -5.19
CA SER A 153 0.79 12.77 -5.24
C SER A 153 1.56 11.47 -5.44
N SER A 154 2.36 11.40 -6.50
CA SER A 154 3.32 10.30 -6.73
C SER A 154 4.37 10.25 -5.62
N HIS A 155 4.91 9.06 -5.34
CA HIS A 155 6.01 8.82 -4.39
C HIS A 155 5.62 9.06 -2.92
N GLN A 156 4.34 8.93 -2.62
CA GLN A 156 3.83 8.79 -1.26
C GLN A 156 3.15 7.44 -1.14
N ALA A 157 3.56 6.64 -0.15
CA ALA A 157 3.23 5.23 -0.13
C ALA A 157 1.72 4.97 -0.11
N GLY A 158 0.92 5.78 0.60
CA GLY A 158 -0.54 5.63 0.64
C GLY A 158 -1.26 5.99 -0.66
N HIS A 159 -0.71 6.93 -1.43
CA HIS A 159 -1.20 7.25 -2.76
C HIS A 159 -0.80 6.16 -3.77
N ASP A 160 0.45 5.69 -3.70
CA ASP A 160 0.93 4.62 -4.57
C ASP A 160 0.18 3.30 -4.31
N SER A 161 -0.18 2.98 -3.06
CA SER A 161 -1.00 1.81 -2.74
C SER A 161 -2.43 1.91 -3.29
N LEU A 162 -3.02 3.11 -3.25
CA LEU A 162 -4.35 3.35 -3.83
C LEU A 162 -4.31 3.19 -5.36
N LEU A 163 -3.33 3.82 -6.02
CA LEU A 163 -3.19 3.73 -7.47
C LEU A 163 -2.90 2.29 -7.92
N THR A 164 -2.11 1.54 -7.13
CA THR A 164 -1.88 0.10 -7.34
C THR A 164 -3.19 -0.68 -7.28
N ALA A 165 -4.02 -0.44 -6.26
CA ALA A 165 -5.32 -1.11 -6.13
C ALA A 165 -6.28 -0.77 -7.28
N MET A 166 -6.37 0.50 -7.67
CA MET A 166 -7.19 0.95 -8.80
C MET A 166 -6.73 0.31 -10.11
N ALA A 167 -5.42 0.29 -10.36
CA ALA A 167 -4.85 -0.30 -11.56
C ALA A 167 -5.07 -1.81 -11.64
N PHE A 168 -4.97 -2.53 -10.52
CA PHE A 168 -5.32 -3.95 -10.46
C PHE A 168 -6.76 -4.22 -10.89
N TRP A 169 -7.73 -3.48 -10.34
CA TRP A 169 -9.14 -3.66 -10.72
C TRP A 169 -9.43 -3.25 -12.16
N LYS A 170 -8.78 -2.18 -12.65
CA LYS A 170 -8.90 -1.74 -14.04
C LYS A 170 -8.39 -2.79 -15.01
N MET A 171 -7.20 -3.34 -14.77
CA MET A 171 -6.64 -4.44 -15.57
C MET A 171 -7.53 -5.68 -15.52
N LYS A 172 -8.03 -6.06 -14.34
CA LYS A 172 -8.93 -7.21 -14.19
C LYS A 172 -10.23 -7.07 -14.98
N ARG A 173 -10.77 -5.85 -15.11
CA ARG A 173 -12.01 -5.58 -15.86
C ARG A 173 -11.79 -5.54 -17.37
N GLU A 174 -10.63 -5.04 -17.81
CA GLU A 174 -10.41 -4.69 -19.22
C GLU A 174 -9.58 -5.72 -19.97
N PHE A 175 -8.80 -6.54 -19.28
CA PHE A 175 -7.97 -7.54 -19.93
C PHE A 175 -8.81 -8.80 -20.20
N PRO A 176 -9.03 -9.16 -21.47
CA PRO A 176 -9.68 -10.43 -21.79
C PRO A 176 -8.85 -11.59 -21.24
N ASP A 177 -9.51 -12.67 -20.83
CA ASP A 177 -8.89 -13.89 -20.30
C ASP A 177 -7.99 -13.68 -19.07
N PHE A 178 -8.29 -12.68 -18.24
CA PHE A 178 -7.59 -12.44 -16.97
C PHE A 178 -7.72 -13.66 -16.03
N ASP A 179 -6.72 -14.54 -16.08
CA ASP A 179 -6.60 -15.68 -15.20
C ASP A 179 -5.70 -15.32 -14.03
N GLU A 180 -6.35 -14.85 -12.97
CA GLU A 180 -5.69 -14.51 -11.71
C GLU A 180 -4.81 -15.66 -11.20
N GLY A 181 -5.23 -16.92 -11.39
CA GLY A 181 -4.50 -18.10 -10.93
C GLY A 181 -3.11 -18.25 -11.56
N LYS A 182 -2.90 -17.80 -12.81
CA LYS A 182 -1.60 -17.85 -13.49
C LYS A 182 -0.56 -16.89 -12.89
N HIS A 183 -1.00 -15.87 -12.18
CA HIS A 183 -0.14 -14.82 -11.63
C HIS A 183 0.09 -14.95 -10.13
N ALA A 184 -0.65 -15.84 -9.45
CA ALA A 184 -0.58 -16.02 -8.00
C ALA A 184 0.82 -16.46 -7.57
N GLY A 185 1.42 -15.70 -6.64
CA GLY A 185 2.73 -15.96 -6.06
C GLY A 185 3.92 -15.61 -6.97
N ILE A 186 3.69 -15.01 -8.13
CA ILE A 186 4.76 -14.60 -9.06
C ILE A 186 5.10 -13.12 -8.84
N LEU A 187 6.36 -12.85 -8.51
CA LEU A 187 6.90 -11.50 -8.33
C LEU A 187 7.67 -11.07 -9.59
N TYR A 188 7.59 -9.78 -9.93
CA TYR A 188 8.31 -9.23 -11.08
C TYR A 188 9.82 -9.43 -10.92
N GLY A 189 10.48 -9.92 -11.97
CA GLY A 189 11.92 -10.23 -11.96
C GLY A 189 12.28 -11.62 -11.42
N PHE A 190 11.30 -12.42 -10.97
CA PHE A 190 11.49 -13.75 -10.40
C PHE A 190 10.54 -14.80 -11.01
N GLU A 191 10.09 -14.56 -12.23
CA GLU A 191 9.06 -15.34 -12.92
C GLU A 191 9.46 -16.81 -13.08
N GLU A 192 10.71 -17.07 -13.46
CA GLU A 192 11.26 -18.43 -13.63
C GLU A 192 11.18 -19.27 -12.36
N HIS A 193 11.34 -18.66 -11.19
CA HIS A 193 11.25 -19.36 -9.91
C HIS A 193 9.80 -19.55 -9.47
N GLY A 194 8.97 -18.52 -9.66
CA GLY A 194 7.53 -18.60 -9.39
C GLY A 194 6.87 -19.72 -10.19
N LYS A 195 7.15 -19.81 -11.49
CA LYS A 195 6.59 -20.84 -12.39
C LYS A 195 7.03 -22.25 -12.00
N ARG A 196 8.29 -22.46 -11.59
CA ARG A 196 8.80 -23.76 -11.12
C ARG A 196 8.14 -24.21 -9.82
N GLU A 197 7.92 -23.30 -8.88
CA GLU A 197 7.27 -23.63 -7.62
C GLU A 197 5.77 -23.87 -7.80
N SER A 198 5.09 -23.11 -8.68
CA SER A 198 3.68 -23.35 -9.04
C SER A 198 3.49 -24.66 -9.81
N GLY A 199 4.44 -25.07 -10.65
CA GLY A 199 4.43 -26.36 -11.34
C GLY A 199 4.70 -27.58 -10.45
N ASN A 200 5.34 -27.38 -9.30
CA ASN A 200 5.55 -28.42 -8.27
C ASN A 200 4.39 -28.51 -7.27
N ILE A 201 3.41 -27.61 -7.35
CA ILE A 201 2.13 -27.76 -6.65
C ILE A 201 1.27 -28.67 -7.52
N VAL A 202 1.39 -29.99 -7.32
CA VAL A 202 0.21 -30.85 -7.48
C VAL A 202 -0.83 -30.25 -6.56
N MET A 203 -1.88 -29.67 -7.15
CA MET A 203 -3.08 -29.24 -6.45
C MET A 203 -3.69 -30.48 -5.78
N LEU A 204 -3.17 -30.88 -4.63
CA LEU A 204 -3.92 -31.65 -3.66
C LEU A 204 -4.94 -30.68 -3.09
N PHE A 205 -6.05 -30.53 -3.80
CA PHE A 205 -7.31 -30.23 -3.14
C PHE A 205 -7.48 -31.28 -2.05
N ASN A 206 -7.17 -30.94 -0.80
CA ASN A 206 -7.58 -31.71 0.35
C ASN A 206 -8.80 -31.01 0.95
N PRO A 207 -10.03 -31.44 0.62
CA PRO A 207 -11.26 -30.78 1.08
C PRO A 207 -11.58 -31.03 2.57
N VAL A 208 -10.63 -31.51 3.38
CA VAL A 208 -10.86 -31.85 4.79
C VAL A 208 -9.82 -31.17 5.69
N ALA A 209 -10.01 -29.89 5.95
CA ALA A 209 -9.43 -29.21 7.12
C ALA A 209 -10.46 -28.31 7.79
N LEU A 210 -11.70 -28.81 7.89
CA LEU A 210 -12.61 -28.45 8.96
C LEU A 210 -12.49 -29.53 10.04
N ALA A 211 -12.36 -29.10 11.30
CA ALA A 211 -12.27 -29.86 12.54
C ALA A 211 -10.86 -30.11 13.12
N SER A 212 -10.76 -29.72 14.40
CA SER A 212 -9.75 -30.12 15.40
C SER A 212 -8.49 -29.28 15.53
N ILE A 213 -8.62 -28.11 16.18
CA ILE A 213 -7.90 -27.89 17.44
C ILE A 213 -8.89 -27.32 18.46
N ALA A 214 -9.55 -28.21 19.18
CA ALA A 214 -10.13 -27.90 20.46
C ALA A 214 -9.18 -28.39 21.56
N LEU A 215 -9.12 -27.59 22.63
CA LEU A 215 -8.65 -27.87 24.00
C LEU A 215 -7.19 -27.53 24.34
N SER A 216 -7.06 -26.39 25.02
CA SER A 216 -6.62 -26.41 26.41
C SER A 216 -7.31 -25.27 27.17
N ARG A 217 -8.31 -25.63 27.99
CA ARG A 217 -8.89 -24.76 29.01
C ARG A 217 -7.88 -24.67 30.16
N GLN A 218 -7.33 -23.48 30.41
CA GLN A 218 -6.96 -23.07 31.76
C GLN A 218 -7.55 -21.69 32.04
N SER A 219 -8.33 -21.67 33.12
CA SER A 219 -8.97 -20.52 33.73
C SER A 219 -7.92 -19.61 34.36
N CYS A 220 -7.93 -18.32 33.98
CA CYS A 220 -7.51 -17.22 34.85
C CYS A 220 -8.45 -16.02 34.63
N ALA A 221 -8.83 -15.40 35.74
CA ALA A 221 -9.86 -14.39 35.99
C ALA A 221 -10.08 -13.25 34.96
N PRO A 222 -11.28 -12.61 34.98
CA PRO A 222 -11.60 -11.50 34.07
C PRO A 222 -10.76 -10.26 34.41
N LEU A 223 -9.96 -9.80 33.45
CA LEU A 223 -9.37 -8.47 33.48
C LEU A 223 -10.40 -7.45 33.00
N ALA A 224 -10.57 -6.40 33.81
CA ALA A 224 -11.52 -5.30 33.65
C ALA A 224 -11.48 -4.64 32.25
N PRO A 225 -12.57 -3.99 31.80
CA PRO A 225 -12.57 -3.24 30.55
C PRO A 225 -11.73 -1.98 30.71
N PHE A 226 -10.50 -1.98 30.20
CA PHE A 226 -9.64 -0.79 30.14
C PHE A 226 -9.39 -0.33 28.71
N ARG A 227 -10.19 0.69 28.36
CA ARG A 227 -9.85 1.97 27.72
C ARG A 227 -8.73 1.99 26.65
N ARG A 228 -9.20 2.32 25.42
CA ARG A 228 -8.51 2.96 24.28
C ARG A 228 -7.19 2.32 23.82
N ALA A 229 -7.27 1.64 22.68
CA ALA A 229 -6.14 1.38 21.80
C ALA A 229 -5.36 2.69 21.52
N PRO A 230 -4.01 2.64 21.39
CA PRO A 230 -3.24 3.78 20.93
C PRO A 230 -3.81 4.27 19.60
N ARG A 231 -4.07 5.58 19.49
CA ARG A 231 -4.51 6.18 18.24
C ARG A 231 -3.40 6.00 17.20
N LEU A 232 -3.60 5.08 16.27
CA LEU A 232 -2.86 5.04 15.01
C LEU A 232 -3.20 6.35 14.27
N TYR A 233 -2.23 7.24 14.13
CA TYR A 233 -2.35 8.40 13.26
C TYR A 233 -2.22 7.92 11.81
N ALA A 234 -3.31 7.40 11.27
CA ALA A 234 -3.40 7.00 9.88
C ALA A 234 -4.45 7.90 9.23
N TYR A 235 -4.06 8.64 8.19
CA TYR A 235 -4.99 9.47 7.43
C TYR A 235 -5.89 8.54 6.63
N ARG A 236 -7.19 8.52 6.95
CA ARG A 236 -8.20 7.73 6.23
C ARG A 236 -8.80 8.61 5.15
N GLY A 237 -8.44 8.37 3.90
CA GLY A 237 -9.19 8.86 2.74
C GLY A 237 -10.26 7.83 2.37
N VAL A 238 -11.53 8.23 2.31
CA VAL A 238 -12.60 7.45 1.69
C VAL A 238 -12.91 8.11 0.36
N PHE A 239 -12.72 7.37 -0.75
CA PHE A 239 -13.01 7.87 -2.09
C PHE A 239 -14.16 7.03 -2.67
N PRO A 240 -15.36 7.61 -2.87
CA PRO A 240 -16.43 6.93 -3.61
C PRO A 240 -16.09 6.91 -5.11
N PRO A 241 -16.48 5.86 -5.86
CA PRO A 241 -16.34 5.86 -7.31
C PRO A 241 -17.40 6.77 -7.96
N GLY A 242 -17.00 7.60 -8.94
CA GLY A 242 -17.94 8.07 -9.97
C GLY A 242 -18.43 9.53 -9.92
N CYS A 243 -17.57 10.54 -9.72
CA CYS A 243 -17.90 11.89 -10.21
C CYS A 243 -17.65 11.96 -11.73
N GLY A 244 -18.59 11.45 -12.52
CA GLY A 244 -18.62 11.68 -13.97
C GLY A 244 -18.89 13.16 -14.32
N PRO A 245 -18.70 13.55 -15.60
CA PRO A 245 -18.70 14.96 -16.00
C PRO A 245 -20.11 15.56 -15.94
N VAL A 246 -20.22 16.73 -15.30
CA VAL A 246 -21.38 17.62 -15.45
C VAL A 246 -21.24 18.34 -16.80
N PRO A 247 -22.23 18.28 -17.72
CA PRO A 247 -22.12 18.96 -19.00
C PRO A 247 -22.31 20.47 -18.81
N GLY A 248 -21.24 21.24 -19.04
CA GLY A 248 -21.32 22.69 -19.25
C GLY A 248 -21.68 23.02 -20.72
N PRO A 249 -22.41 24.11 -20.99
CA PRO A 249 -22.94 24.41 -22.31
C PRO A 249 -21.84 24.83 -23.31
N PRO A 250 -22.11 24.77 -24.63
CA PRO A 250 -21.10 24.88 -25.66
C PRO A 250 -20.90 26.33 -26.07
N PHE A 251 -19.69 26.90 -25.97
CA PHE A 251 -19.31 28.06 -26.80
C PHE A 251 -17.81 28.12 -27.11
N ALA A 252 -17.55 27.82 -28.39
CA ALA A 252 -16.61 28.43 -29.33
C ALA A 252 -15.32 29.14 -28.84
N TYR A 253 -14.21 28.62 -29.36
CA TYR A 253 -12.92 29.30 -29.55
C TYR A 253 -13.05 30.66 -30.27
N ARG A 254 -12.33 31.69 -29.81
CA ARG A 254 -11.70 32.73 -30.65
C ARG A 254 -10.57 33.47 -29.92
N GLY A 255 -9.34 33.33 -30.46
CA GLY A 255 -8.42 34.46 -30.68
C GLY A 255 -7.41 34.86 -29.60
N GLY A 256 -6.12 34.72 -29.94
CA GLY A 256 -5.10 35.76 -29.73
C GLY A 256 -4.27 35.74 -28.44
N PHE A 257 -2.98 35.39 -28.55
CA PHE A 257 -1.93 35.84 -27.62
C PHE A 257 -1.47 37.27 -28.02
N PRO A 258 -1.10 38.15 -27.06
CA PRO A 258 0.33 38.34 -26.80
C PRO A 258 0.75 38.61 -25.33
N ALA A 259 2.00 38.20 -25.06
CA ALA A 259 2.99 38.61 -24.05
C ALA A 259 2.57 39.28 -22.71
N GLY A 260 2.85 38.57 -21.61
CA GLY A 260 2.90 39.11 -20.25
C GLY A 260 3.01 37.99 -19.22
N TYR A 261 4.24 37.57 -18.89
CA TYR A 261 4.51 36.63 -17.80
C TYR A 261 4.17 37.27 -16.44
N HIS A 262 3.19 36.71 -15.73
CA HIS A 262 3.12 36.73 -14.26
C HIS A 262 2.54 35.40 -13.76
N PRO A 263 3.13 34.79 -12.71
CA PRO A 263 2.75 33.47 -12.23
C PRO A 263 1.36 33.49 -11.57
N ILE A 264 0.55 32.48 -11.90
CA ILE A 264 -0.72 32.20 -11.20
C ILE A 264 -0.37 31.74 -9.77
N PRO A 265 -0.94 32.36 -8.72
CA PRO A 265 -0.71 31.94 -7.34
C PRO A 265 -1.27 30.54 -7.09
N SER A 266 -0.48 29.75 -6.37
CA SER A 266 -0.85 28.47 -5.77
C SER A 266 -2.17 28.58 -4.97
N PRO A 267 -3.08 27.59 -5.02
CA PRO A 267 -4.37 27.64 -4.33
C PRO A 267 -4.29 27.41 -2.80
N TYR A 268 -3.11 27.44 -2.19
CA TYR A 268 -2.97 27.33 -0.73
C TYR A 268 -2.95 28.70 -0.05
N GLY A 269 -4.15 29.24 0.17
CA GLY A 269 -4.39 30.31 1.12
C GLY A 269 -4.31 29.80 2.56
N TYR A 270 -3.44 30.43 3.35
CA TYR A 270 -3.39 30.32 4.81
C TYR A 270 -4.77 30.63 5.42
N TRP A 271 -5.24 29.80 6.33
CA TRP A 271 -6.25 30.20 7.31
C TRP A 271 -5.77 29.95 8.73
N ALA A 272 -5.80 31.04 9.48
CA ALA A 272 -5.55 31.16 10.90
C ALA A 272 -6.55 30.36 11.74
N ALA A 273 -6.12 30.01 12.96
CA ALA A 273 -6.92 29.32 13.95
C ALA A 273 -8.17 30.11 14.37
N PRO A 274 -9.33 29.46 14.60
CA PRO A 274 -10.44 30.10 15.29
C PRO A 274 -10.16 30.21 16.80
N PRO A 275 -10.68 31.26 17.48
CA PRO A 275 -10.44 31.51 18.89
C PRO A 275 -11.21 30.53 19.79
N GLN A 276 -10.63 30.22 20.95
CA GLN A 276 -11.29 29.54 22.08
C GLN A 276 -12.49 30.38 22.57
N PRO A 277 -13.53 29.72 23.13
CA PRO A 277 -13.62 29.74 24.58
C PRO A 277 -14.03 28.39 25.21
N SER A 278 -13.33 28.03 26.30
CA SER A 278 -13.88 27.18 27.38
C SER A 278 -14.95 27.96 28.16
N PRO A 279 -15.96 27.34 28.81
CA PRO A 279 -15.73 26.54 30.04
C PRO A 279 -16.64 25.30 30.22
N PHE A 280 -16.10 24.21 30.80
CA PHE A 280 -16.77 23.07 31.49
C PHE A 280 -17.90 22.31 30.72
N VAL A 281 -18.04 20.98 30.78
CA VAL A 281 -18.33 20.13 31.95
C VAL A 281 -17.88 18.69 31.65
N SER A 282 -17.32 18.08 32.69
CA SER A 282 -17.01 16.66 32.87
C SER A 282 -18.25 15.76 33.01
N VAL A 283 -18.28 14.63 32.27
CA VAL A 283 -18.44 13.25 32.79
C VAL A 283 -17.67 12.32 31.85
#